data_AF-A0A8J5FKA4-F1
#
_entry.id   AF-A0A8J5FKA4-F1
#
_cell.length_a   1.000
_cell.length_b   1.000
_cell.length_c   1.000
_cell.angle_alpha   90.00
_cell.angle_beta   90.00
_cell.angle_gamma   90.00
#
_symmetry.space_group_name_H-M   'P 1'
#
loop_
_entity.id
_entity.type
_entity.pdbx_description
1 polymer ?
#
loop_
_entity_poly.entity_id
_entity_poly.type
_entity_poly.pdbx_seq_one_letter_code
_entity_poly.pdbx_strand_id
1 'polypeptide(L)' 'MNLCFHCFRNVEVHEEHGGELFYYFIESGNKQAEEPLLLWLTGLPRCSALSGLALEIGPLKFVSAEYNGSLPSLSWKKNK' A
#
# COMPACT_ATOMS: atom_id res chain seq x y z
N MET A 1 -7.61 2.55 15.33
CA MET A 1 -7.11 1.96 14.06
C MET A 1 -5.60 2.08 14.13
N ASN A 2 -4.93 1.02 14.59
CA ASN A 2 -3.48 1.02 14.62
C ASN A 2 -3.02 0.80 13.20
N LEU A 3 -2.50 1.85 12.56
CA LEU A 3 -1.63 1.67 11.41
C LEU A 3 -0.44 0.87 11.95
N CYS A 4 -0.29 -0.39 11.54
CA CYS A 4 0.90 -1.13 11.90
C CYS A 4 2.06 -0.46 11.14
N PHE A 5 2.86 0.36 11.84
CA PHE A 5 4.07 0.99 11.31
C PHE A 5 5.14 -0.05 10.89
N HIS A 6 4.86 -1.34 11.07
CA HIS A 6 5.72 -2.48 10.71
C HIS A 6 5.48 -3.00 9.27
N CYS A 7 4.52 -2.44 8.54
CA CYS A 7 4.00 -2.97 7.27
C CYS A 7 4.72 -2.52 5.98
N PHE A 8 5.71 -1.64 6.09
CA PHE A 8 6.52 -1.17 4.96
C PHE A 8 7.90 -1.81 5.06
N ARG A 9 8.21 -2.74 4.16
CA ARG A 9 9.48 -3.47 4.19
C ARG A 9 10.03 -3.66 2.79
N ASN A 10 11.35 -3.84 2.75
CA ASN A 10 12.04 -4.42 1.62
C ASN A 10 12.23 -5.92 1.87
N VAL A 11 12.20 -6.69 0.81
CA VAL A 11 12.62 -8.09 0.79
C VAL A 11 13.65 -8.26 -0.32
N GLU A 12 14.77 -8.88 0.01
CA GLU A 12 15.80 -9.23 -0.97
C GLU A 12 15.28 -10.35 -1.88
N VAL A 13 15.41 -10.15 -3.18
CA VAL A 13 14.97 -11.08 -4.23
C VAL A 13 16.10 -11.48 -5.17
N HIS A 14 17.25 -10.82 -5.08
CA HIS A 14 18.40 -11.10 -5.94
C HIS A 14 19.72 -10.88 -5.21
N GLU A 15 20.23 -11.93 -4.58
CA GLU A 15 21.41 -11.88 -3.71
C GLU A 15 22.67 -11.34 -4.42
N GLU A 16 23.00 -11.85 -5.61
CA GLU A 16 24.25 -11.51 -6.29
C GLU A 16 24.35 -10.04 -6.73
N HIS A 17 23.21 -9.38 -6.95
CA HIS A 17 23.14 -8.02 -7.47
C HIS A 17 22.46 -7.05 -6.46
N GLY A 18 22.13 -7.54 -5.26
CA GLY A 18 21.45 -6.76 -4.21
C GLY A 18 20.06 -6.25 -4.61
N GLY A 19 19.30 -7.04 -5.40
CA GLY A 19 17.96 -6.64 -5.81
C GLY A 19 16.94 -6.80 -4.69
N GLU A 20 16.21 -5.72 -4.36
CA GLU A 20 15.16 -5.72 -3.33
C GLU A 20 13.79 -5.30 -3.90
N LEU A 21 12.72 -5.88 -3.36
CA LEU A 21 11.35 -5.44 -3.60
C LEU A 21 10.78 -4.77 -2.34
N PHE A 22 10.25 -3.56 -2.52
CA PHE A 22 9.47 -2.87 -1.50
C PHE A 22 8.00 -3.29 -1.57
N TYR A 23 7.37 -3.60 -0.43
CA TYR A 23 5.95 -3.94 -0.36
C TYR A 23 5.20 -3.20 0.76
N TYR A 24 3.89 -3.11 0.57
CA TYR A 24 2.93 -2.55 1.52
C TYR A 24 2.03 -3.69 2.03
N PHE A 25 2.05 -3.99 3.34
CA PHE A 25 1.12 -4.94 3.95
C PHE A 25 -0.01 -4.21 4.66
N ILE A 26 -1.26 -4.60 4.38
CA ILE A 26 -2.42 -3.96 4.99
C ILE A 26 -3.21 -5.05 5.69
N GLU A 27 -3.16 -5.03 7.01
CA GLU A 27 -3.98 -5.93 7.82
C GLU A 27 -5.45 -5.59 7.64
N SER A 28 -6.26 -6.64 7.56
CA SER A 28 -7.70 -6.51 7.59
C SER A 28 -8.16 -5.99 8.95
N GLY A 29 -9.24 -5.22 8.95
CA GLY A 29 -9.87 -4.73 10.19
C GLY A 29 -10.76 -5.76 10.88
N ASN A 30 -10.94 -6.93 10.26
CA ASN A 30 -11.81 -8.00 10.71
C ASN A 30 -10.97 -9.05 11.45
N LYS A 31 -11.54 -9.66 12.49
CA LYS A 31 -10.85 -10.58 13.40
C LYS A 31 -11.23 -12.05 13.18
N GLN A 32 -11.82 -12.36 12.03
CA GLN A 32 -12.18 -13.74 11.68
C GLN A 32 -10.90 -14.53 11.36
N ALA A 33 -10.85 -15.77 11.84
CA ALA A 33 -9.63 -16.57 11.80
C ALA A 33 -9.22 -17.07 10.39
N GLU A 34 -10.09 -16.93 9.39
CA GLU A 34 -9.92 -17.48 8.04
C GLU A 34 -9.92 -16.42 6.94
N GLU A 35 -9.25 -15.28 7.16
CA GLU A 35 -9.17 -14.26 6.11
C GLU A 35 -8.09 -14.59 5.06
N PRO A 36 -8.41 -14.48 3.76
CA PRO A 36 -7.45 -14.77 2.70
C PRO A 36 -6.40 -13.67 2.58
N LEU A 37 -5.17 -14.06 2.23
CA LEU A 37 -4.13 -13.12 1.84
C LEU A 37 -4.32 -12.70 0.37
N LEU A 38 -4.46 -11.40 0.12
CA LEU A 38 -4.51 -10.84 -1.23
C LEU A 38 -3.18 -10.18 -1.59
N LEU A 39 -2.50 -10.72 -2.62
CA LEU A 39 -1.35 -10.07 -3.25
C LEU A 39 -1.84 -9.24 -4.44
N TRP A 40 -1.55 -7.94 -4.43
CA TRP A 40 -1.90 -7.02 -5.52
C TRP A 40 -0.64 -6.55 -6.24
N LEU A 41 -0.58 -6.79 -7.55
CA LEU A 41 0.51 -6.33 -8.42
C LEU A 41 -0.06 -5.36 -9.45
N THR A 42 0.46 -4.14 -9.47
CA THR A 42 0.14 -3.19 -10.53
C THR A 42 0.86 -3.61 -11.82
N GLY A 43 0.16 -3.53 -12.95
CA GLY A 43 0.72 -3.89 -14.26
C GLY A 43 1.70 -2.83 -14.80
N LEU A 44 2.12 -3.02 -16.06
CA LEU A 44 3.13 -2.25 -16.78
C LEU A 44 4.55 -2.26 -16.16
N PRO A 45 5.61 -2.30 -16.98
CA PRO A 45 6.97 -2.16 -16.47
C PRO A 45 7.16 -0.81 -15.77
N ARG A 46 7.81 -0.83 -14.60
CA ARG A 46 8.20 0.35 -13.79
C ARG A 46 7.06 1.11 -13.10
N CYS A 47 5.82 0.64 -13.17
CA CYS A 47 4.75 1.23 -12.38
C CYS A 47 4.80 0.72 -10.93
N SER A 48 4.72 1.62 -9.96
CA SER A 48 4.78 1.28 -8.54
C SER A 48 3.42 0.75 -8.05
N ALA A 49 3.44 -0.29 -7.22
CA ALA A 49 2.26 -0.79 -6.51
C ALA A 49 1.60 0.27 -5.58
N LEU A 50 2.26 1.41 -5.35
CA LEU A 50 1.66 2.56 -4.67
C LEU A 50 0.38 3.06 -5.38
N SER A 51 0.26 2.93 -6.71
CA SER A 51 -0.98 3.26 -7.40
C SER A 51 -2.12 2.32 -7.01
N GLY A 52 -1.83 1.02 -6.85
CA GLY A 52 -2.77 0.04 -6.31
C GLY A 52 -3.28 0.43 -4.92
N LEU A 53 -2.36 0.89 -4.06
CA LEU A 53 -2.66 1.30 -2.69
C LEU A 53 -3.52 2.58 -2.61
N ALA A 54 -3.25 3.59 -3.45
CA ALA A 54 -3.80 4.93 -3.29
C ALA A 54 -4.88 5.32 -4.31
N LEU A 55 -4.87 4.69 -5.49
CA LEU A 55 -5.70 5.07 -6.64
C LEU A 55 -6.67 3.96 -7.08
N GLU A 56 -6.38 2.71 -6.74
CA GLU A 56 -7.21 1.54 -7.11
C GLU A 56 -7.93 0.96 -5.88
N ILE A 57 -7.62 -0.30 -5.52
CA ILE A 57 -8.29 -1.11 -4.51
C ILE A 57 -7.87 -0.79 -3.08
N GLY A 58 -6.71 -0.16 -2.87
CA GLY A 58 -6.20 0.08 -1.55
C GLY A 58 -7.01 1.12 -0.75
N PRO A 59 -6.88 1.08 0.59
CA PRO A 59 -7.65 1.93 1.48
C PRO A 59 -7.08 3.35 1.58
N LEU A 60 -5.95 3.66 0.97
CA LEU A 60 -5.42 5.02 0.99
C LEU A 60 -6.14 5.87 -0.08
N LYS A 61 -6.40 7.14 0.24
CA LYS A 61 -6.96 8.09 -0.73
C LYS A 61 -6.35 9.48 -0.55
N PHE A 62 -5.89 10.06 -1.66
CA PHE A 62 -5.58 11.48 -1.72
C PHE A 62 -6.85 12.32 -1.58
N VAL A 63 -6.81 13.29 -0.67
CA VAL A 63 -7.88 14.30 -0.59
C VAL A 63 -7.68 15.28 -1.73
N SER A 64 -8.68 15.36 -2.62
CA SER A 64 -8.65 16.31 -3.74
C SER A 64 -8.87 17.71 -3.18
N ALA A 65 -7.84 18.54 -3.30
CA ALA A 65 -7.85 19.94 -2.93
C ALA A 65 -6.89 20.68 -3.87
N GLU A 66 -7.09 21.99 -4.02
CA GLU A 66 -6.13 22.83 -4.75
C GLU A 66 -4.77 22.78 -4.06
N TYR A 67 -3.72 22.60 -4.86
CA TYR A 67 -2.35 22.54 -4.33
C TYR A 67 -1.93 23.94 -3.87
N ASN A 68 -1.79 24.09 -2.56
CA ASN A 68 -1.40 25.34 -1.90
C ASN A 68 0.09 25.37 -1.51
N GLY A 69 0.89 24.41 -1.99
CA GLY A 69 2.30 24.26 -1.59
C GLY A 69 2.54 23.38 -0.36
N SER A 70 1.50 22.93 0.34
CA SER A 70 1.63 21.99 1.46
C SER A 70 1.68 20.54 0.98
N LEU A 71 2.07 19.64 1.89
CA LEU A 71 1.96 18.19 1.64
C LEU A 71 0.50 17.79 1.35
N PRO A 72 0.27 16.79 0.49
CA PRO A 72 -1.06 16.31 0.20
C PRO A 72 -1.68 15.66 1.43
N SER A 73 -2.95 15.96 1.67
CA SER A 73 -3.70 15.31 2.74
C SER A 73 -4.15 13.92 2.31
N LEU A 74 -4.00 12.94 3.21
CA LEU A 74 -4.37 11.55 3.00
C LEU A 74 -5.54 11.16 3.91
N SER A 75 -6.45 10.36 3.38
CA SER A 75 -7.59 9.81 4.13
C SER A 75 -7.67 8.30 3.95
N TRP A 76 -8.22 7.61 4.94
CA TRP A 76 -8.42 6.17 4.92
C TRP A 76 -9.83 5.81 4.49
N LYS A 77 -9.98 5.08 3.39
CA LYS A 77 -11.22 4.45 2.95
C LYS A 77 -11.53 3.31 3.93
N LYS A 78 -12.65 3.40 4.63
CA LYS A 78 -13.19 2.26 5.36
C LYS A 78 -13.81 1.31 4.34
N ASN A 79 -13.25 0.11 4.21
CA ASN A 79 -13.91 -0.96 3.47
C ASN A 79 -15.21 -1.29 4.21
N LYS A 80 -16.34 -1.32 3.48
CA LYS A 80 -17.66 -1.67 4.03
C LYS A 80 -17.73 -3.14 4.38
#